data_AF-A0A6A6JQQ4-F1
#
_entry.id   AF-A0A6A6JQQ4-F1
#
_cell.length_a   1.000
_cell.length_b   1.000
_cell.length_c   1.000
_cell.angle_alpha   90.00
_cell.angle_beta   90.00
_cell.angle_gamma   90.00
#
_symmetry.space_group_name_H-M   'P 1'
#
loop_
_entity.id
_entity.type
_entity.pdbx_description
1 polymer ?
#
loop_
_entity_poly.entity_id
_entity_poly.type
_entity_poly.pdbx_seq_one_letter_code
_entity_poly.pdbx_strand_id
1 'polypeptide(L)'
;KDSLSNCCQKLCKDAELLSKVGRIYGRSATVAADAVSVLATPQSSRTERMYVQFAQDIIRHSNPGILVLCAASLGKYRIARLSVADRARLVVWIKENQALLHSKTLDTLAEQYRIPL
;
A
#
# COMPACT_ATOMS: atom_id res chain seq x y z
N LYS A 1 -6.24 2.42 -18.18
CA LYS A 1 -5.19 3.21 -17.50
C LYS A 1 -5.57 3.27 -16.03
N ASP A 2 -4.72 2.81 -15.12
CA ASP A 2 -4.96 3.03 -13.69
C ASP A 2 -4.85 4.55 -13.44
N SER A 3 -5.85 5.15 -12.78
CA SER A 3 -5.89 6.58 -12.46
C SER A 3 -5.80 6.79 -10.95
N LEU A 4 -5.39 7.99 -10.54
CA LEU A 4 -5.37 8.39 -9.13
C LEU A 4 -6.73 8.16 -8.45
N SER A 5 -7.82 8.60 -9.07
CA SER A 5 -9.19 8.43 -8.54
C SER A 5 -9.55 6.96 -8.29
N ASN A 6 -9.17 6.07 -9.20
CA ASN A 6 -9.43 4.64 -9.07
C ASN A 6 -8.60 4.01 -7.94
N CYS A 7 -7.37 4.49 -7.72
CA CYS A 7 -6.54 4.05 -6.60
C CYS A 7 -7.14 4.51 -5.26
N CYS A 8 -7.50 5.78 -5.13
CA CYS A 8 -8.12 6.33 -3.92
C CYS A 8 -9.43 5.60 -3.58
N GLN A 9 -10.33 5.44 -4.55
CA GLN A 9 -11.58 4.69 -4.34
C GLN A 9 -11.33 3.24 -3.91
N LYS A 10 -10.33 2.57 -4.50
CA LYS A 10 -10.01 1.20 -4.13
C LYS A 10 -9.46 1.10 -2.71
N LEU A 11 -8.57 2.03 -2.32
CA LEU A 11 -8.04 2.10 -0.97
C LEU A 11 -9.16 2.32 0.06
N CYS A 12 -10.09 3.26 -0.17
CA CYS A 12 -11.22 3.48 0.73
C CYS A 12 -12.09 2.23 0.88
N LYS A 13 -12.46 1.58 -0.24
CA LYS A 13 -13.29 0.38 -0.22
C LYS A 13 -12.63 -0.78 0.54
N ASP A 14 -11.35 -1.01 0.28
CA ASP A 14 -10.63 -2.10 0.91
C ASP A 14 -10.35 -1.79 2.39
N ALA A 15 -10.11 -0.53 2.76
CA ALA A 15 -9.97 -0.10 4.16
C ALA A 15 -11.27 -0.29 4.95
N GLU A 16 -12.42 0.10 4.36
CA GLU A 16 -13.73 -0.09 4.97
C GLU A 16 -14.09 -1.57 5.11
N LEU A 17 -13.76 -2.39 4.10
CA LEU A 17 -13.94 -3.83 4.19
C LEU A 17 -13.06 -4.44 5.29
N LEU A 18 -11.81 -3.98 5.40
CA LEU A 18 -10.89 -4.47 6.43
C LEU A 18 -11.32 -4.06 7.83
N SER A 19 -11.82 -2.85 8.03
CA SER A 19 -12.32 -2.41 9.33
C SER A 19 -13.55 -3.20 9.77
N LYS A 20 -14.40 -3.62 8.83
CA LYS A 20 -15.59 -4.43 9.10
C LYS A 20 -15.28 -5.89 9.37
N VAL A 21 -14.32 -6.48 8.64
CA VAL A 21 -14.11 -7.92 8.66
C VAL A 21 -12.85 -8.34 9.43
N GLY A 22 -11.97 -7.40 9.74
CA GLY A 22 -10.79 -7.62 10.60
C GLY A 22 -9.73 -8.55 10.01
N ARG A 23 -9.82 -8.92 8.74
CA ARG A 23 -8.84 -9.77 8.06
C ARG A 23 -8.76 -9.51 6.55
N ILE A 24 -7.54 -9.63 6.01
CA ILE A 24 -7.31 -9.67 4.57
C ILE A 24 -7.61 -11.09 4.08
N TYR A 25 -8.54 -11.25 3.13
CA TYR A 25 -8.89 -12.56 2.57
C TYR A 25 -8.10 -12.92 1.32
N GLY A 26 -7.85 -14.23 1.16
CA GLY A 26 -7.44 -14.84 -0.11
C GLY A 26 -6.17 -14.23 -0.71
N ARG A 27 -6.23 -13.91 -2.01
CA ARG A 27 -5.09 -13.42 -2.81
C ARG A 27 -4.45 -12.14 -2.24
N SER A 28 -5.19 -11.34 -1.49
CA SER A 28 -4.70 -10.07 -0.93
C SER A 28 -3.72 -10.26 0.23
N ALA A 29 -3.79 -11.37 0.97
CA ALA A 29 -2.81 -11.69 2.03
C ALA A 29 -1.47 -12.12 1.42
N THR A 30 -1.52 -12.90 0.33
CA THR A 30 -0.33 -13.24 -0.47
C THR A 30 0.28 -12.00 -1.10
N VAL A 31 -0.54 -11.07 -1.61
CA VAL A 31 -0.08 -9.81 -2.21
C VAL A 31 0.56 -8.87 -1.16
N ALA A 32 0.07 -8.86 0.09
CA ALA A 32 0.71 -8.12 1.18
C ALA A 32 2.09 -8.73 1.52
N ALA A 33 2.18 -10.05 1.65
CA ALA A 33 3.45 -10.74 1.88
C ALA A 33 4.45 -10.53 0.70
N ASP A 34 3.98 -10.61 -0.54
CA ASP A 34 4.79 -10.37 -1.74
C ASP A 34 5.27 -8.91 -1.83
N ALA A 35 4.44 -7.96 -1.43
CA ALA A 35 4.82 -6.56 -1.37
C ALA A 35 5.92 -6.31 -0.34
N VAL A 36 5.85 -6.96 0.82
CA VAL A 36 6.91 -6.89 1.83
C VAL A 36 8.19 -7.58 1.35
N SER A 37 8.09 -8.71 0.63
CA SER A 37 9.27 -9.36 0.06
C SER A 37 9.99 -8.48 -0.97
N VAL A 38 9.24 -7.66 -1.72
CA VAL A 38 9.79 -6.64 -2.63
C VAL A 38 10.47 -5.48 -1.89
N LEU A 39 10.16 -5.24 -0.62
CA LEU A 39 10.91 -4.27 0.20
C LEU A 39 12.20 -4.87 0.76
N ALA A 40 12.22 -6.19 0.98
CA ALA A 40 13.35 -6.92 1.58
C ALA A 40 14.39 -7.43 0.57
N THR A 41 14.10 -7.39 -0.74
CA THR A 41 14.99 -7.94 -1.78
C THR A 41 15.63 -6.85 -2.64
N PRO A 42 16.85 -7.06 -3.18
CA PRO A 42 17.43 -6.15 -4.17
C PRO A 42 16.59 -6.15 -5.45
N GLN A 43 16.13 -4.97 -5.86
CA GLN A 43 15.22 -4.84 -7.00
C GLN A 43 15.98 -4.72 -8.32
N SER A 44 15.63 -5.57 -9.29
CA SER A 44 16.27 -5.60 -10.61
C SER A 44 15.46 -4.84 -11.66
N SER A 45 14.12 -4.78 -11.52
CA SER A 45 13.25 -4.17 -12.52
C SER A 45 12.93 -2.70 -12.24
N ARG A 46 12.60 -1.95 -13.31
CA ARG A 46 12.12 -0.57 -13.20
C ARG A 46 10.81 -0.47 -12.39
N THR A 47 9.90 -1.42 -12.59
CA THR A 47 8.62 -1.53 -11.88
C THR A 47 8.83 -1.63 -10.38
N GLU A 48 9.76 -2.48 -9.96
CA GLU A 48 10.07 -2.69 -8.56
C GLU A 48 10.74 -1.48 -7.91
N ARG A 49 11.70 -0.84 -8.61
CA ARG A 49 12.31 0.41 -8.11
C ARG A 49 11.27 1.51 -7.88
N MET A 50 10.29 1.63 -8.79
CA MET A 50 9.19 2.58 -8.63
C MET A 50 8.28 2.25 -7.45
N TYR A 51 8.06 0.96 -7.19
CA TYR A 51 7.27 0.52 -6.05
C TYR A 51 8.01 0.75 -4.73
N VAL A 52 9.31 0.46 -4.67
CA VAL A 52 10.15 0.72 -3.47
C VAL A 52 10.17 2.21 -3.12
N GLN A 53 10.34 3.09 -4.10
CA GLN A 53 10.28 4.54 -3.85
C GLN A 53 8.94 4.95 -3.25
N PHE A 54 7.83 4.50 -3.86
CA PHE A 54 6.50 4.76 -3.32
C PHE A 54 6.35 4.22 -1.89
N ALA A 55 6.80 3.00 -1.64
CA ALA A 55 6.71 2.39 -0.31
C ALA A 55 7.52 3.14 0.75
N GLN A 56 8.72 3.60 0.40
CA GLN A 56 9.53 4.45 1.27
C GLN A 56 8.84 5.79 1.57
N ASP A 57 8.19 6.39 0.58
CA ASP A 57 7.43 7.63 0.78
C ASP A 57 6.22 7.40 1.71
N ILE A 58 5.53 6.26 1.59
CA ILE A 58 4.44 5.90 2.49
C ILE A 58 4.96 5.66 3.92
N ILE A 59 6.04 4.91 4.11
CA ILE A 59 6.62 4.69 5.45
C ILE A 59 7.05 6.02 6.07
N ARG A 60 7.70 6.90 5.31
CA ARG A 60 8.18 8.21 5.80
C ARG A 60 7.05 9.16 6.19
N HIS A 61 5.90 9.09 5.51
CA HIS A 61 4.83 10.08 5.64
C HIS A 61 3.52 9.52 6.20
N SER A 62 3.49 8.24 6.55
CA SER A 62 2.30 7.52 7.02
C SER A 62 2.71 6.38 7.94
N ASN A 63 1.81 5.44 8.22
CA ASN A 63 2.05 4.28 9.07
C ASN A 63 2.36 3.02 8.21
N PRO A 64 3.27 2.13 8.62
CA PRO A 64 3.45 0.79 8.03
C PRO A 64 2.16 0.01 7.71
N GLY A 65 1.12 0.12 8.55
CA GLY A 65 -0.19 -0.49 8.28
C GLY A 65 -0.84 0.03 6.99
N ILE A 66 -0.66 1.30 6.67
CA ILE A 66 -1.16 1.89 5.42
C ILE A 66 -0.38 1.35 4.22
N LEU A 67 0.90 1.02 4.38
CA LEU A 67 1.66 0.33 3.34
C LEU A 67 1.10 -1.07 3.06
N VAL A 68 0.71 -1.82 4.10
CA VAL A 68 0.02 -3.11 3.94
C VAL A 68 -1.25 -2.95 3.12
N LEU A 69 -2.05 -1.93 3.43
CA LEU A 69 -3.26 -1.63 2.66
C LEU A 69 -2.92 -1.32 1.20
N CYS A 70 -1.96 -0.44 0.94
CA CYS A 70 -1.56 -0.08 -0.42
C CYS A 70 -1.07 -1.29 -1.22
N ALA A 71 -0.27 -2.13 -0.58
CA ALA A 71 0.18 -3.40 -1.13
C ALA A 71 -1.00 -4.30 -1.50
N ALA A 72 -1.86 -4.62 -0.53
CA ALA A 72 -3.00 -5.53 -0.71
C ALA A 72 -4.02 -5.02 -1.74
N SER A 73 -4.25 -3.71 -1.78
CA SER A 73 -5.23 -3.07 -2.66
C SER A 73 -4.70 -2.84 -4.06
N LEU A 74 -3.53 -2.23 -4.19
CA LEU A 74 -3.05 -1.74 -5.49
C LEU A 74 -2.05 -2.70 -6.12
N GLY A 75 -1.21 -3.32 -5.29
CA GLY A 75 -0.08 -4.13 -5.72
C GLY A 75 0.97 -3.34 -6.50
N LYS A 76 2.12 -3.98 -6.75
CA LYS A 76 3.27 -3.32 -7.40
C LYS A 76 2.98 -2.80 -8.80
N TYR A 77 2.22 -3.55 -9.59
CA TYR A 77 1.97 -3.22 -11.00
C TYR A 77 1.09 -1.98 -11.18
N ARG A 78 0.04 -1.78 -10.38
CA ARG A 78 -0.80 -0.57 -10.53
C ARG A 78 -0.02 0.67 -10.14
N ILE A 79 0.72 0.62 -9.03
CA ILE A 79 1.56 1.74 -8.58
C ILE A 79 2.60 2.09 -9.64
N ALA A 80 3.30 1.10 -10.19
CA ALA A 80 4.31 1.36 -11.22
C ALA A 80 3.75 1.91 -12.55
N ARG A 81 2.45 1.71 -12.83
CA ARG A 81 1.77 2.24 -14.02
C ARG A 81 1.24 3.66 -13.85
N LEU A 82 1.14 4.15 -12.61
CA LEU A 82 0.79 5.55 -12.35
C LEU A 82 1.91 6.47 -12.85
N SER A 83 1.51 7.63 -13.37
CA SER A 83 2.48 8.68 -13.71
C SER A 83 3.24 9.13 -12.45
N VAL A 84 4.41 9.75 -12.64
CA VAL A 84 5.17 10.31 -11.50
C VAL A 84 4.32 11.30 -10.70
N ALA A 85 3.59 12.17 -11.40
CA ALA A 85 2.68 13.13 -10.77
C ALA A 85 1.53 12.45 -10.02
N ASP A 86 0.91 11.41 -10.59
CA ASP A 86 -0.18 10.70 -9.91
C ASP A 86 0.31 9.91 -8.70
N ARG A 87 1.52 9.33 -8.74
CA ARG A 87 2.12 8.69 -7.56
C ARG A 87 2.38 9.69 -6.45
N ALA A 88 2.97 10.84 -6.75
CA ALA A 88 3.20 11.89 -5.77
C ALA A 88 1.87 12.39 -5.16
N ARG A 89 0.84 12.61 -6.00
CA ARG A 89 -0.49 12.99 -5.54
C ARG A 89 -1.16 11.90 -4.70
N LEU A 90 -0.93 10.63 -5.02
CA LEU A 90 -1.43 9.50 -4.22
C LEU A 90 -0.80 9.49 -2.83
N VAL A 91 0.52 9.71 -2.72
CA VAL A 91 1.21 9.81 -1.43
C VAL A 91 0.65 10.96 -0.60
N VAL A 92 0.46 12.14 -1.21
CA VAL A 92 -0.13 13.31 -0.53
C VAL A 92 -1.55 13.00 -0.06
N TRP A 93 -2.38 12.42 -0.92
CA TRP A 93 -3.75 12.06 -0.57
C TRP A 93 -3.79 11.03 0.58
N ILE A 94 -2.94 10.01 0.55
CA ILE A 94 -2.84 9.03 1.63
C ILE A 94 -2.45 9.72 2.95
N LYS A 95 -1.44 10.60 2.92
CA LYS A 95 -1.00 11.37 4.09
C LYS A 95 -2.12 12.20 4.71
N GLU A 96 -2.97 12.80 3.88
CA GLU A 96 -4.12 13.62 4.33
C GLU A 96 -5.31 12.79 4.81
N ASN A 97 -5.42 11.53 4.39
CA ASN A 97 -6.56 10.66 4.68
C ASN A 97 -6.20 9.47 5.58
N GLN A 98 -5.11 9.58 6.37
CA GLN A 98 -4.64 8.47 7.21
C GLN A 98 -5.72 7.97 8.18
N ALA A 99 -6.49 8.86 8.80
CA ALA A 99 -7.56 8.48 9.73
C ALA A 99 -8.67 7.63 9.07
N LEU A 100 -8.90 7.81 7.76
CA LEU A 100 -9.87 7.01 7.00
C LEU A 100 -9.31 5.64 6.61
N LEU A 101 -8.00 5.58 6.33
CA LEU A 101 -7.33 4.40 5.80
C LEU A 101 -6.76 3.49 6.89
N HIS A 102 -6.53 4.03 8.08
CA HIS A 102 -5.90 3.34 9.19
C HIS A 102 -6.88 2.42 9.92
N SER A 103 -6.38 1.28 10.38
CA SER A 103 -7.09 0.41 11.31
C SER A 103 -6.08 -0.39 12.13
N LYS A 104 -6.44 -0.75 13.37
CA LYS A 104 -5.57 -1.58 14.23
C LYS A 104 -5.19 -2.92 13.59
N THR A 105 -6.09 -3.49 12.79
CA THR A 105 -5.82 -4.71 12.03
C THR A 105 -4.64 -4.55 11.08
N LEU A 106 -4.52 -3.39 10.42
CA LEU A 106 -3.40 -3.11 9.53
C LEU A 106 -2.07 -2.99 10.31
N ASP A 107 -2.10 -2.42 11.50
CA ASP A 107 -0.90 -2.34 12.36
C ASP A 107 -0.44 -3.74 12.76
N THR A 108 -1.35 -4.58 13.27
CA THR A 108 -1.04 -5.97 13.62
C THR A 108 -0.49 -6.75 12.43
N LEU A 109 -1.02 -6.52 11.23
CA LEU A 109 -0.50 -7.16 10.01
C LEU A 109 0.88 -6.62 9.64
N ALA A 110 1.12 -5.32 9.76
CA ALA A 110 2.43 -4.74 9.51
C ALA A 110 3.50 -5.30 10.46
N GLU A 111 3.16 -5.48 11.74
CA GLU A 111 4.00 -6.15 12.74
C GLU A 111 4.26 -7.61 12.38
N GLN A 112 3.22 -8.37 12.01
CA GLN A 112 3.36 -9.78 11.59
C GLN A 112 4.27 -9.93 10.37
N TYR A 113 4.17 -9.01 9.41
CA TYR A 113 5.03 -8.98 8.24
C TYR A 113 6.38 -8.31 8.47
N ARG A 114 6.66 -7.78 9.67
CA ARG A 114 7.90 -7.08 10.02
C ARG A 114 8.23 -5.92 9.07
N ILE A 115 7.21 -5.15 8.69
CA ILE A 115 7.43 -3.95 7.89
C ILE A 115 8.20 -2.94 8.76
N PRO A 116 9.30 -2.36 8.28
CA PRO A 116 10.07 -1.40 9.05
C PRO A 116 9.25 -0.14 9.34
N LEU A 117 9.45 0.39 10.54
CA LEU A 117 8.98 1.71 11.00
C LEU A 117 9.87 2.82 10.45
#